data_AF-A0A2M7TTP9-F1
#
_entry.id   AF-A0A2M7TTP9-F1
#
_cell.length_a   1.000
_cell.length_b   1.000
_cell.length_c   1.000
_cell.angle_alpha   90.00
_cell.angle_beta   90.00
_cell.angle_gamma   90.00
#
_symmetry.space_group_name_H-M   'P 1'
#
loop_
_entity.id
_entity.type
_entity.pdbx_description
1 polymer ?
#
loop_
_entity_poly.entity_id
_entity_poly.type
_entity_poly.pdbx_seq_one_letter_code
_entity_poly.pdbx_strand_id
1 'polypeptide(L)'
;MRYRTASYSIQSGRYVKRGKAKYTIPPDVIKNKEVLKRYKKYLMSCQGFYNELLEMGFKAEDVRMVQPQSLQVKAVITMNARALLHFFTL
;
A
#
# COMPACT_ATOMS: atom_id res chain seq x y z
N MET A 1 -10.95 -5.82 2.07
CA MET A 1 -11.70 -5.70 3.33
C MET A 1 -12.68 -6.85 3.42
N ARG A 2 -12.69 -7.61 4.53
CA ARG A 2 -13.56 -8.78 4.70
C ARG A 2 -14.77 -8.52 5.60
N TYR A 3 -14.69 -7.49 6.45
CA TYR A 3 -15.78 -7.09 7.32
C TYR A 3 -16.84 -6.33 6.50
N ARG A 4 -18.10 -6.80 6.48
CA ARG A 4 -19.13 -6.27 5.57
C ARG A 4 -19.99 -5.16 6.18
N THR A 5 -20.14 -5.13 7.50
CA THR A 5 -21.03 -4.19 8.21
C THR A 5 -20.32 -2.86 8.49
N ALA A 6 -19.71 -2.26 7.46
CA ALA A 6 -18.95 -1.02 7.56
C ALA A 6 -18.91 -0.29 6.21
N SER A 7 -18.80 1.03 6.26
CA SER A 7 -18.55 1.86 5.09
C SER A 7 -17.06 2.15 4.96
N TYR A 8 -16.53 2.08 3.73
CA TYR A 8 -15.11 2.20 3.47
C TYR A 8 -14.83 3.24 2.40
N SER A 9 -13.90 4.15 2.68
CA SER A 9 -13.32 5.05 1.69
C SER A 9 -11.82 4.81 1.66
N ILE A 10 -11.32 4.24 0.56
CA ILE A 10 -9.91 3.87 0.40
C ILE A 10 -9.27 4.78 -0.62
N GLN A 11 -8.04 5.21 -0.34
CA GLN A 11 -7.22 5.95 -1.28
C GLN A 11 -7.02 5.15 -2.58
N SER A 12 -7.57 5.66 -3.68
CA SER A 12 -7.45 5.03 -4.99
C SER A 12 -6.02 5.11 -5.52
N GLY A 13 -5.47 3.96 -5.91
CA GLY A 13 -4.22 3.88 -6.66
C GLY A 13 -4.33 4.28 -8.13
N ARG A 14 -5.55 4.60 -8.63
CA ARG A 14 -5.77 5.05 -10.02
C ARG A 14 -5.53 6.55 -10.18
N TYR A 15 -5.93 7.34 -9.18
CA TYR A 15 -5.97 8.80 -9.28
C TYR A 15 -4.86 9.52 -8.52
N VAL A 16 -4.33 8.89 -7.45
CA VAL A 16 -3.29 9.56 -6.65
C VAL A 16 -1.92 9.24 -7.20
N LYS A 17 -1.25 10.26 -7.76
CA LYS A 17 0.18 10.19 -8.12
C LYS A 17 1.00 9.97 -6.85
N ARG A 18 1.58 8.78 -6.71
CA ARG A 18 2.33 8.34 -5.52
C ARG A 18 3.80 8.75 -5.64
N GLY A 19 4.09 10.05 -5.54
CA GLY A 19 5.46 10.57 -5.66
C GLY A 19 6.42 10.09 -4.55
N LYS A 20 5.95 10.03 -3.30
CA LYS A 20 6.67 9.43 -2.16
C LYS A 20 5.82 8.32 -1.55
N ALA A 21 5.78 7.17 -2.21
CA ALA A 21 5.15 5.97 -1.67
C ALA A 21 5.81 5.57 -0.33
N LYS A 22 4.99 5.30 0.68
CA LYS A 22 5.45 4.70 1.94
C LYS A 22 5.22 3.20 1.90
N TYR A 23 6.16 2.45 2.46
CA TYR A 23 6.10 0.99 2.49
C TYR A 23 6.17 0.49 3.93
N THR A 24 5.36 -0.52 4.26
CA THR A 24 5.40 -1.24 5.53
C THR A 24 6.37 -2.41 5.40
N ILE A 25 7.43 -2.40 6.21
CA ILE A 25 8.46 -3.45 6.22
C ILE A 25 8.12 -4.44 7.35
N PRO A 26 8.09 -5.77 7.08
CA PRO A 26 7.85 -6.77 8.13
C PRO A 26 8.89 -6.72 9.26
N PRO A 27 8.50 -6.96 10.52
CA PRO A 27 9.39 -6.88 11.68
C PRO A 27 10.58 -7.85 11.59
N ASP A 28 10.42 -9.03 10.99
CA ASP A 28 11.53 -9.98 10.84
C ASP A 28 12.60 -9.51 9.84
N VAL A 29 12.19 -8.77 8.82
CA VAL A 29 13.12 -8.14 7.87
C VAL A 29 13.91 -7.00 8.53
N ILE A 30 13.35 -6.35 9.55
CA ILE A 30 14.01 -5.28 10.30
C ILE A 30 15.14 -5.83 11.18
N LYS A 31 15.01 -7.06 11.71
CA LYS A 31 16.03 -7.70 12.56
C LYS A 31 17.35 -7.95 11.84
N ASN A 32 17.31 -8.26 10.54
CA ASN A 32 18.51 -8.52 9.75
C ASN A 32 18.91 -7.31 8.88
N LYS A 33 20.04 -6.68 9.23
CA LYS A 33 20.55 -5.47 8.55
C LYS A 33 20.89 -5.68 7.07
N GLU A 34 21.33 -6.87 6.66
CA GLU A 34 21.65 -7.15 5.26
C GLU A 34 20.39 -7.29 4.41
N VAL A 35 19.41 -8.05 4.93
CA VAL A 35 18.13 -8.25 4.26
C VAL A 35 17.38 -6.93 4.15
N LEU A 36 17.42 -6.09 5.19
CA LEU A 36 16.82 -4.76 5.18
C LEU A 36 17.39 -3.87 4.05
N LYS A 37 18.71 -3.90 3.83
CA LYS A 37 19.35 -3.14 2.74
C LYS A 37 18.87 -3.64 1.37
N ARG A 38 18.86 -4.96 1.15
CA ARG A 38 18.36 -5.55 -0.11
C ARG A 38 16.88 -5.22 -0.33
N TYR A 39 16.07 -5.30 0.71
CA TYR A 39 14.64 -4.99 0.66
C TYR A 39 14.38 -3.52 0.31
N LYS A 40 15.09 -2.59 0.96
CA LYS A 40 14.99 -1.15 0.63
C LYS A 40 15.43 -0.85 -0.81
N LYS A 41 16.48 -1.51 -1.31
CA LYS A 41 16.93 -1.37 -2.70
C LYS A 41 15.84 -1.82 -3.67
N TYR A 42 15.22 -2.98 -3.41
CA TYR A 42 14.11 -3.49 -4.20
C TYR A 42 12.93 -2.49 -4.26
N LEU A 43 12.53 -1.94 -3.11
CA LEU A 43 11.45 -0.95 -3.05
C LEU A 43 11.77 0.32 -3.86
N MET A 44 13.01 0.81 -3.80
CA MET A 44 13.45 1.95 -4.60
C MET A 44 13.42 1.65 -6.09
N SER A 45 13.86 0.46 -6.51
CA SER A 45 13.80 0.04 -7.91
C SER A 45 12.37 -0.06 -8.42
N CYS A 46 11.44 -0.63 -7.64
CA CYS A 46 10.01 -0.66 -8.00
C CYS A 46 9.42 0.75 -8.16
N GLN A 47 9.80 1.67 -7.28
CA GLN A 47 9.35 3.06 -7.35
C GLN A 47 9.94 3.80 -8.56
N GLY A 48 11.22 3.55 -8.88
CA GLY A 48 11.88 4.09 -10.07
C GLY A 48 11.16 3.63 -11.34
N PHE A 49 10.93 2.33 -11.48
CA PHE A 49 10.23 1.75 -12.62
C PHE A 49 8.78 2.26 -12.74
N TYR A 50 8.08 2.47 -11.61
CA TYR A 50 6.77 3.11 -11.59
C TYR A 50 6.80 4.54 -12.16
N ASN A 51 7.81 5.33 -11.79
CA ASN A 51 7.95 6.70 -12.30
C ASN A 51 8.31 6.71 -13.79
N GLU A 52 9.23 5.84 -14.22
CA GLU A 52 9.63 5.69 -15.63
C GLU A 52 8.42 5.36 -16.53
N LEU A 53 7.58 4.40 -16.11
CA LEU A 53 6.38 4.04 -16.86
C LEU A 53 5.36 5.19 -16.94
N LEU A 54 5.25 6.01 -15.89
CA LEU A 54 4.41 7.20 -15.94
C LEU A 54 4.96 8.26 -16.89
N GLU A 55 6.28 8.44 -16.94
CA GLU A 55 6.96 9.37 -17.87
C GLU A 55 6.83 8.91 -19.32
N MET A 56 6.83 7.60 -19.58
CA MET A 56 6.56 7.01 -20.90
C MET A 56 5.09 7.15 -21.35
N GLY A 57 4.20 7.69 -20.50
CA GLY A 57 2.81 7.95 -20.85
C GLY A 57 1.85 6.78 -20.63
N PHE A 58 2.27 5.72 -19.93
CA PHE A 58 1.36 4.64 -19.56
C PHE A 58 0.31 5.11 -18.54
N LYS A 59 -0.89 4.52 -18.61
CA LYS A 59 -1.99 4.84 -17.69
C LYS A 59 -1.64 4.40 -16.27
N ALA A 60 -1.85 5.28 -15.28
CA ALA A 60 -1.57 4.99 -13.87
C ALA A 60 -2.27 3.72 -13.34
N GLU A 61 -3.39 3.33 -13.96
CA GLU A 61 -4.16 2.12 -13.61
C GLU A 61 -3.45 0.81 -13.93
N ASP A 62 -2.59 0.81 -14.94
CA ASP A 62 -1.79 -0.33 -15.34
C ASP A 62 -0.44 -0.30 -14.61
N VAL A 63 0.15 0.89 -14.51
CA VAL A 63 1.46 1.09 -13.86
C VAL A 63 1.42 0.74 -12.36
N ARG A 64 0.27 0.90 -11.69
CA ARG A 64 0.13 0.50 -10.27
C ARG A 64 0.38 -0.98 -10.01
N MET A 65 0.30 -1.85 -11.03
CA MET A 65 0.51 -3.30 -10.87
C MET A 65 1.96 -3.65 -10.52
N VAL A 66 2.91 -2.75 -10.79
CA VAL A 66 4.32 -2.87 -10.39
C VAL A 66 4.49 -2.73 -8.88
N GLN A 67 3.59 -2.02 -8.20
CA GLN A 67 3.77 -1.67 -6.79
C GLN A 67 3.58 -2.90 -5.89
N PRO A 68 4.44 -3.08 -4.88
CA PRO A 68 4.34 -4.21 -3.97
C PRO A 68 3.15 -4.07 -3.01
N GLN A 69 2.69 -5.19 -2.46
CA GLN A 69 1.61 -5.21 -1.45
C GLN A 69 1.98 -4.48 -0.15
N SER A 70 3.26 -4.27 0.12
CA SER A 70 3.74 -3.51 1.27
C SER A 70 3.45 -2.01 1.17
N LEU A 71 2.91 -1.53 0.05
CA LEU A 71 2.54 -0.14 -0.14
C LEU A 71 1.46 0.31 0.86
N GLN A 72 1.73 1.40 1.57
CA GLN A 72 0.77 2.01 2.48
C GLN A 72 -0.34 2.72 1.71
N VAL A 73 -1.58 2.39 2.08
CA VAL A 73 -2.78 3.07 1.62
C VAL A 73 -3.49 3.70 2.81
N LYS A 74 -4.09 4.85 2.59
CA LYS A 74 -4.98 5.46 3.59
C LYS A 74 -6.40 4.94 3.35
N ALA A 75 -7.10 4.62 4.44
CA ALA A 75 -8.50 4.27 4.40
C ALA A 75 -9.24 4.94 5.57
N VAL A 76 -10.45 5.40 5.30
CA VAL A 76 -11.42 5.85 6.30
C VAL A 76 -12.48 4.76 6.41
N ILE A 77 -12.77 4.35 7.63
CA ILE A 77 -13.73 3.29 7.93
C ILE A 77 -14.77 3.85 8.88
N THR A 78 -16.04 3.74 8.52
CA THR A 78 -17.17 4.18 9.35
C THR A 78 -17.98 2.97 9.77
N MET A 79 -18.21 2.82 11.07
CA MET A 79 -18.88 1.66 11.68
C MET A 79 -19.79 2.12 12.82
N ASN A 80 -20.91 1.42 13.04
CA ASN A 80 -21.68 1.59 14.27
C ASN A 80 -21.00 0.84 15.44
N ALA A 81 -21.40 1.14 16.68
CA ALA A 81 -20.76 0.56 17.87
C ALA A 81 -20.82 -0.97 17.90
N ARG A 82 -21.95 -1.57 17.48
CA ARG A 82 -22.11 -3.03 17.39
C ARG A 82 -21.10 -3.66 16.42
N ALA A 83 -20.94 -3.04 15.25
CA ALA A 83 -20.02 -3.51 14.23
C ALA A 83 -18.57 -3.39 14.69
N LEU A 84 -18.23 -2.29 15.38
CA LEU A 84 -16.90 -2.07 15.95
C LEU A 84 -16.56 -3.10 17.03
N LEU A 85 -17.50 -3.41 17.94
CA LEU A 85 -17.31 -4.47 18.94
C LEU A 85 -17.06 -5.83 18.29
N HIS A 86 -17.87 -6.18 17.28
CA HIS A 86 -17.65 -7.42 16.53
C HIS A 86 -16.31 -7.42 15.77
N PHE A 87 -15.82 -6.26 15.33
CA PHE A 87 -14.53 -6.16 14.67
C PHE A 87 -13.37 -6.48 15.63
N PHE A 88 -13.46 -6.09 16.91
CA PHE A 88 -12.42 -6.39 17.91
C PHE A 88 -12.45 -7.82 18.46
N THR A 89 -13.57 -8.55 18.30
CA THR A 89 -13.68 -9.95 18.73
C THR A 89 -13.21 -10.97 17.69
N LEU A 90 -12.89 -10.50 16.47
CA LEU A 90 -12.36 -11.31 15.37
C LEU A 90 -10.83 -11.33 15.41
#